data_AF-A0A9P5TBZ5-F1
#
_entry.id   AF-A0A9P5TBZ5-F1
#
_cell.length_a   1.000
_cell.length_b   1.000
_cell.length_c   1.000
_cell.angle_alpha   90.00
_cell.angle_beta   90.00
_cell.angle_gamma   90.00
#
_symmetry.space_group_name_H-M   'P 1'
#
loop_
_entity.id
_entity.type
_entity.pdbx_description
1 polymer ?
#
loop_
_entity_poly.entity_id
_entity_poly.type
_entity_poly.pdbx_seq_one_letter_code
_entity_poly.pdbx_strand_id
1 'polypeptide(L)'
;MASAAALGGQWGKYGIISESDIFTKEPEFRAWLVEERKMNPERMSKDQSKKEFARFVEDYNTATFPNEKFYNIEAYERRMDAMRAGEFVPPTDDNYDADADMRAHQNNLKRPAVESESFYDKDQLQELRRVQRERVEAGKMKLLGMDVKPNMGVRMDGPVIDG
;
A
#
# COMPACT_ATOMS: atom_id res chain seq x y z
N MET A 1 -9.23 -26.82 -10.71
CA MET A 1 -9.62 -26.94 -9.29
C MET A 1 -9.36 -25.58 -8.65
N ALA A 2 -10.42 -24.82 -8.35
CA ALA A 2 -10.29 -23.49 -7.78
C ALA A 2 -9.90 -23.59 -6.30
N SER A 3 -8.91 -22.78 -5.90
CA SER A 3 -8.27 -22.79 -4.59
C SER A 3 -9.23 -22.37 -3.48
N ALA A 4 -9.52 -23.27 -2.55
CA ALA A 4 -10.36 -23.03 -1.36
C ALA A 4 -9.60 -22.35 -0.19
N ALA A 5 -8.41 -21.79 -0.44
CA ALA A 5 -7.49 -21.33 0.61
C ALA A 5 -7.63 -19.84 1.01
N ALA A 6 -8.59 -19.08 0.46
CA ALA A 6 -8.68 -17.63 0.66
C ALA A 6 -9.86 -17.15 1.55
N LEU A 7 -10.62 -18.04 2.17
CA LEU A 7 -11.86 -17.66 2.88
C LEU A 7 -11.63 -16.96 4.24
N GLY A 8 -10.39 -16.91 4.76
CA GLY A 8 -10.09 -16.36 6.09
C GLY A 8 -9.72 -14.87 6.16
N GLY A 9 -9.39 -14.24 5.02
CA GLY A 9 -8.91 -12.84 4.99
C GLY A 9 -9.91 -11.82 4.45
N GLN A 10 -11.08 -12.27 4.01
CA GLN A 10 -12.06 -11.43 3.29
C GLN A 10 -13.21 -10.93 4.17
N TRP A 11 -13.36 -11.49 5.37
CA TRP A 11 -14.44 -11.09 6.27
C TRP A 11 -14.23 -9.65 6.76
N GLY A 12 -15.24 -8.80 6.57
CA GLY A 12 -15.19 -7.39 6.96
C GLY A 12 -14.27 -6.52 6.11
N LYS A 13 -13.81 -6.97 4.93
CA LYS A 13 -12.92 -6.19 4.03
C LYS A 13 -13.45 -4.79 3.72
N TYR A 14 -14.76 -4.65 3.54
CA TYR A 14 -15.43 -3.39 3.22
C TYR A 14 -16.21 -2.80 4.41
N GLY A 15 -15.98 -3.32 5.62
CA GLY A 15 -16.80 -3.06 6.80
C GLY A 15 -17.77 -4.20 7.10
N ILE A 16 -18.41 -4.14 8.27
CA ILE A 16 -19.41 -5.13 8.73
C ILE A 16 -20.74 -4.42 8.85
N ILE A 17 -21.77 -4.99 8.24
CA ILE A 17 -23.14 -4.48 8.30
C ILE A 17 -24.05 -5.47 9.06
N SER A 18 -25.15 -4.94 9.57
CA SER A 18 -26.19 -5.68 10.29
C SER A 18 -27.56 -5.42 9.68
N GLU A 19 -28.59 -6.15 10.13
CA GLU A 19 -29.98 -5.91 9.73
C GLU A 19 -30.48 -4.48 10.02
N SER A 20 -29.84 -3.78 10.96
CA SER A 20 -30.17 -2.41 11.34
C SER A 20 -29.78 -1.39 10.25
N ASP A 21 -28.81 -1.74 9.41
CA ASP A 21 -28.23 -0.87 8.38
C ASP A 21 -29.06 -0.88 7.08
N ILE A 22 -30.26 -1.47 7.09
CA ILE A 22 -31.14 -1.61 5.92
C ILE A 22 -31.45 -0.28 5.22
N PHE A 23 -31.55 0.81 5.98
CA PHE A 23 -31.83 2.13 5.42
C PHE A 23 -30.57 2.81 4.87
N THR A 24 -29.42 2.57 5.49
CA THR A 24 -28.12 3.12 5.05
C THR A 24 -27.62 2.42 3.80
N LYS A 25 -27.87 1.11 3.69
CA LYS A 25 -27.49 0.24 2.56
C LYS A 25 -28.64 -0.07 1.61
N GLU A 26 -29.74 0.68 1.72
CA GLU A 26 -30.90 0.53 0.84
C GLU A 26 -30.57 0.66 -0.66
N PRO A 27 -29.75 1.63 -1.12
CA PRO A 27 -29.48 1.77 -2.54
C PRO A 27 -28.65 0.60 -3.08
N GLU A 28 -27.63 0.13 -2.34
CA GLU A 28 -26.84 -1.05 -2.71
C GLU A 28 -27.71 -2.32 -2.74
N PHE A 29 -28.56 -2.51 -1.74
CA PHE A 29 -29.47 -3.65 -1.65
C PHE A 29 -30.47 -3.68 -2.82
N ARG A 30 -31.04 -2.53 -3.20
CA ARG A 30 -31.95 -2.41 -4.35
C ARG A 30 -31.25 -2.78 -5.66
N ALA A 31 -30.03 -2.30 -5.88
CA ALA A 31 -29.26 -2.63 -7.08
C ALA A 31 -28.93 -4.13 -7.14
N TRP A 32 -28.53 -4.72 -6.01
CA TRP A 32 -28.26 -6.16 -5.90
C TRP A 32 -29.50 -7.02 -6.19
N LEU A 33 -30.68 -6.62 -5.69
CA LEU A 33 -31.93 -7.33 -5.98
C LEU A 33 -32.27 -7.34 -7.47
N VAL A 34 -32.05 -6.22 -8.17
CA VAL A 34 -32.35 -6.09 -9.59
C VAL A 34 -31.36 -6.88 -10.44
N GLU A 35 -30.07 -6.80 -10.12
CA GLU A 35 -29.03 -7.39 -10.97
C GLU A 35 -28.78 -8.87 -10.70
N GLU A 36 -28.48 -9.23 -9.44
CA GLU A 36 -28.14 -10.60 -9.06
C GLU A 36 -29.39 -11.45 -8.93
N ARG A 37 -30.40 -10.92 -8.23
CA ARG A 37 -31.63 -11.67 -7.96
C ARG A 37 -32.66 -11.57 -9.09
N LYS A 38 -32.50 -10.62 -10.02
CA LYS A 38 -33.48 -10.33 -11.11
C LYS A 38 -34.90 -10.14 -10.57
N MET A 39 -35.01 -9.63 -9.34
CA MET A 39 -36.27 -9.40 -8.65
C MET A 39 -36.58 -7.91 -8.63
N ASN A 40 -37.85 -7.57 -8.90
CA ASN A 40 -38.30 -6.19 -8.84
C ASN A 40 -38.59 -5.81 -7.38
N PRO A 41 -37.89 -4.81 -6.81
CA PRO A 41 -38.05 -4.41 -5.41
C PRO A 41 -39.48 -3.95 -5.10
N GLU A 42 -40.19 -3.39 -6.09
CA GLU A 42 -41.59 -2.94 -5.93
C GLU A 42 -42.61 -4.08 -5.84
N ARG A 43 -42.25 -5.30 -6.27
CA ARG A 43 -43.15 -6.46 -6.23
C ARG A 43 -42.94 -7.32 -4.98
N MET A 44 -41.95 -6.99 -4.15
CA MET A 44 -41.61 -7.77 -2.95
C MET A 44 -42.39 -7.34 -1.71
N SER A 45 -42.85 -8.31 -0.94
CA SER A 45 -43.40 -8.08 0.39
C SER A 45 -42.28 -7.75 1.38
N LYS A 46 -42.61 -6.96 2.43
CA LYS A 46 -41.66 -6.55 3.48
C LYS A 46 -40.95 -7.74 4.13
N ASP A 47 -41.64 -8.86 4.33
CA ASP A 47 -41.04 -10.09 4.90
C ASP A 47 -40.04 -10.76 3.96
N GLN A 48 -40.29 -10.71 2.65
CA GLN A 48 -39.33 -11.23 1.67
C GLN A 48 -38.11 -10.31 1.62
N SER A 49 -38.31 -8.98 1.63
CA SER A 49 -37.20 -8.02 1.65
C SER A 49 -36.27 -8.22 2.83
N LYS A 50 -36.79 -8.48 4.04
CA LYS A 50 -35.95 -8.77 5.21
C LYS A 50 -35.13 -10.05 5.06
N LYS A 51 -35.72 -11.13 4.53
CA LYS A 51 -35.01 -12.39 4.28
C LYS A 51 -33.90 -12.24 3.24
N GLU A 52 -34.17 -11.49 2.18
CA GLU A 52 -33.17 -11.19 1.17
C GLU A 52 -32.09 -10.25 1.70
N PHE A 53 -32.45 -9.32 2.58
CA PHE A 53 -31.48 -8.44 3.24
C PHE A 53 -30.53 -9.21 4.16
N ALA A 54 -31.03 -10.21 4.90
CA ALA A 54 -30.17 -11.07 5.72
C ALA A 54 -29.11 -11.80 4.88
N ARG A 55 -29.47 -12.27 3.67
CA ARG A 55 -28.50 -12.84 2.71
C ARG A 55 -27.52 -11.80 2.18
N PHE A 56 -28.01 -10.61 1.85
CA PHE A 56 -27.16 -9.50 1.43
C PHE A 56 -26.13 -9.14 2.52
N VAL A 57 -26.53 -9.12 3.79
CA VAL A 57 -25.65 -8.88 4.94
C VAL A 57 -24.58 -9.96 5.06
N GLU A 58 -24.96 -11.23 4.90
CA GLU A 58 -24.01 -12.34 4.88
C GLU A 58 -22.97 -12.14 3.77
N ASP A 59 -23.44 -11.97 2.53
CA ASP A 59 -22.57 -11.82 1.36
C ASP A 59 -21.67 -10.59 1.43
N TYR A 60 -22.18 -9.48 1.98
CA TYR A 60 -21.41 -8.25 2.21
C TYR A 60 -20.27 -8.51 3.20
N ASN A 61 -20.60 -9.11 4.35
CA ASN A 61 -19.65 -9.35 5.42
C ASN A 61 -18.61 -10.40 5.03
N THR A 62 -18.97 -11.38 4.21
CA THR A 62 -18.03 -12.39 3.67
C THR A 62 -17.30 -11.92 2.42
N ALA A 63 -17.60 -10.72 1.92
CA ALA A 63 -17.07 -10.17 0.68
C ALA A 63 -17.19 -11.14 -0.52
N THR A 64 -18.35 -11.79 -0.66
CA THR A 64 -18.62 -12.81 -1.69
C THR A 64 -19.35 -12.27 -2.91
N PHE A 65 -19.64 -10.96 -2.97
CA PHE A 65 -20.30 -10.38 -4.14
C PHE A 65 -19.44 -10.49 -5.41
N PRO A 66 -20.04 -10.79 -6.58
CA PRO A 66 -19.33 -10.89 -7.85
C PRO A 66 -18.68 -9.58 -8.32
N ASN A 67 -19.25 -8.43 -7.92
CA ASN A 67 -18.79 -7.11 -8.33
C ASN A 67 -18.65 -6.19 -7.11
N GLU A 68 -17.59 -5.39 -7.09
CA GLU A 68 -17.28 -4.48 -5.99
C GLU A 68 -18.29 -3.33 -5.83
N LYS A 69 -19.06 -3.01 -6.88
CA LYS A 69 -20.07 -1.94 -6.83
C LYS A 69 -21.16 -2.15 -5.79
N PHE A 70 -21.41 -3.40 -5.37
CA PHE A 70 -22.41 -3.71 -4.36
C PHE A 70 -21.95 -3.36 -2.94
N TYR A 71 -20.65 -3.13 -2.70
CA TYR A 71 -20.17 -2.68 -1.40
C TYR A 71 -20.35 -1.17 -1.19
N ASN A 72 -20.22 -0.40 -2.28
CA ASN A 72 -20.38 1.05 -2.30
C ASN A 72 -20.80 1.52 -3.70
N ILE A 73 -22.11 1.63 -3.93
CA ILE A 73 -22.64 2.03 -5.23
C ILE A 73 -22.41 3.52 -5.51
N GLU A 74 -22.44 4.37 -4.48
CA GLU A 74 -22.24 5.80 -4.63
C GLU A 74 -20.82 6.15 -5.11
N ALA A 75 -19.80 5.49 -4.54
CA ALA A 75 -18.41 5.67 -4.98
C ALA A 75 -18.22 5.15 -6.41
N TYR A 76 -18.88 4.05 -6.76
CA TYR A 76 -18.85 3.48 -8.11
C TYR A 76 -19.51 4.42 -9.13
N GLU A 77 -20.70 4.94 -8.83
CA GLU A 77 -21.41 5.89 -9.71
C GLU A 77 -20.64 7.18 -9.89
N ARG A 78 -20.12 7.77 -8.80
CA ARG A 78 -19.29 8.97 -8.85
C ARG A 78 -18.06 8.78 -9.72
N ARG A 79 -17.41 7.61 -9.65
CA ARG A 79 -16.30 7.24 -10.53
C ARG A 79 -16.73 7.11 -11.98
N MET A 80 -17.85 6.46 -12.25
CA MET A 80 -18.37 6.30 -13.60
C MET A 80 -18.77 7.66 -14.21
N ASP A 81 -19.34 8.55 -13.41
CA ASP A 81 -19.69 9.90 -13.84
C ASP A 81 -18.45 10.75 -14.10
N ALA A 82 -17.43 10.69 -13.24
CA ALA A 82 -16.14 11.36 -13.48
C ALA A 82 -15.45 10.83 -14.74
N MET A 83 -15.48 9.52 -14.98
CA MET A 83 -14.95 8.91 -16.21
C MET A 83 -15.73 9.38 -17.45
N ARG A 84 -17.07 9.47 -17.38
CA ARG A 84 -17.89 10.01 -18.48
C ARG A 84 -17.67 11.50 -18.70
N ALA A 85 -17.39 12.26 -17.65
CA ALA A 85 -17.04 13.67 -17.70
C ALA A 85 -15.63 13.94 -18.24
N GLY A 86 -14.84 12.88 -18.46
CA GLY A 86 -13.46 12.99 -18.97
C GLY A 86 -12.43 13.38 -17.90
N GLU A 87 -12.79 13.27 -16.62
CA GLU A 87 -11.92 13.55 -15.49
C GLU A 87 -11.06 12.33 -15.13
N PHE A 88 -9.83 12.55 -14.65
CA PHE A 88 -8.93 11.46 -14.25
C PHE A 88 -9.45 10.81 -12.96
N VAL A 89 -9.83 9.53 -13.04
CA VAL A 89 -10.23 8.77 -11.86
C VAL A 89 -9.11 7.81 -11.45
N PRO A 90 -8.51 7.98 -10.26
CA PRO A 90 -7.51 7.06 -9.76
C PRO A 90 -8.07 5.62 -9.64
N PRO A 91 -7.24 4.58 -9.89
CA PRO A 91 -7.62 3.20 -9.66
C PRO A 91 -8.05 2.92 -8.21
N THR A 92 -8.96 1.96 -8.03
CA THR A 92 -9.58 1.63 -6.73
C THR A 92 -8.64 0.96 -5.72
N ASP A 93 -7.47 0.48 -6.15
CA ASP A 93 -6.56 -0.31 -5.32
C ASP A 93 -5.30 0.43 -4.85
N ASP A 94 -5.07 1.67 -5.28
CA ASP A 94 -3.88 2.40 -4.83
C ASP A 94 -4.17 3.14 -3.53
N ASN A 95 -3.99 2.42 -2.41
CA ASN A 95 -3.67 3.00 -1.10
C ASN A 95 -2.30 3.70 -1.15
N TYR A 96 -2.10 4.64 -2.10
CA TYR A 96 -0.89 5.44 -2.15
C TYR A 96 -0.94 6.47 -1.03
N ASP A 97 -0.39 6.08 0.12
CA ASP A 97 -0.14 6.99 1.24
C ASP A 97 1.21 7.69 1.01
N ALA A 98 1.14 8.94 0.54
CA ALA A 98 2.30 9.77 0.30
C ALA A 98 3.14 10.01 1.58
N ASP A 99 2.53 9.97 2.77
CA ASP A 99 3.24 10.13 4.03
C ASP A 99 4.02 8.85 4.39
N ALA A 100 3.42 7.68 4.15
CA ALA A 100 4.10 6.39 4.30
C ALA A 100 5.32 6.27 3.37
N ASP A 101 5.20 6.73 2.13
CA ASP A 101 6.30 6.67 1.15
C ASP A 101 7.45 7.63 1.52
N MET A 102 7.13 8.86 1.93
CA MET A 102 8.11 9.81 2.48
C MET A 102 8.83 9.26 3.72
N ARG A 103 8.09 8.59 4.61
CA ARG A 103 8.64 7.98 5.83
C ARG A 103 9.54 6.78 5.52
N ALA A 104 9.19 5.96 4.53
CA ALA A 104 10.02 4.86 4.05
C ALA A 104 11.35 5.37 3.47
N HIS A 105 11.29 6.43 2.67
CA HIS A 105 12.49 7.10 2.16
C HIS A 105 13.38 7.64 3.28
N GLN A 106 12.80 8.35 4.26
CA GLN A 106 13.55 8.86 5.41
C GLN A 106 14.19 7.73 6.25
N ASN A 107 13.49 6.60 6.42
CA ASN A 107 14.02 5.47 7.15
C ASN A 107 15.17 4.78 6.40
N ASN A 108 15.10 4.67 5.07
CA ASN A 108 16.20 4.11 4.28
C ASN A 108 17.46 4.98 4.30
N LEU A 109 17.34 6.31 4.37
CA LEU A 109 18.51 7.18 4.59
C LEU A 109 19.11 7.07 6.00
N LYS A 110 18.29 6.71 7.01
CA LYS A 110 18.73 6.57 8.41
C LYS A 110 19.25 5.18 8.74
N ARG A 111 19.00 4.18 7.88
CA ARG A 111 19.52 2.83 8.08
C ARG A 111 21.05 2.86 7.90
N PRO A 112 21.84 2.49 8.93
CA PRO A 112 23.25 2.23 8.72
C PRO A 112 23.37 1.07 7.72
N ALA A 113 24.25 1.20 6.72
CA ALA A 113 24.50 0.16 5.75
C ALA A 113 24.76 -1.15 6.50
N VAL A 114 23.86 -2.13 6.36
CA VAL A 114 24.06 -3.47 6.92
C VAL A 114 25.33 -3.98 6.26
N GLU A 115 26.35 -4.25 7.08
CA GLU A 115 27.64 -4.76 6.63
C GLU A 115 27.40 -6.13 5.98
N SER A 116 27.25 -6.14 4.65
CA SER A 116 27.44 -7.35 3.86
C SER A 116 28.80 -7.93 4.22
N GLU A 117 28.88 -9.23 4.54
CA GLU A 117 30.12 -9.91 4.90
C GLU A 117 31.25 -9.51 3.95
N SER A 118 32.06 -8.56 4.40
CA SER A 118 33.11 -7.98 3.59
C SER A 118 34.35 -8.82 3.83
N PHE A 119 34.95 -9.34 2.76
CA PHE A 119 36.16 -10.17 2.78
C PHE A 119 37.43 -9.47 3.32
N TYR A 120 37.30 -8.34 4.01
CA TYR A 120 38.41 -7.55 4.51
C TYR A 120 38.73 -7.92 5.96
N ASP A 121 40.02 -8.01 6.25
CA ASP A 121 40.50 -8.22 7.61
C ASP A 121 40.18 -7.01 8.51
N LYS A 122 40.11 -7.24 9.82
CA LYS A 122 39.68 -6.26 10.82
C LYS A 122 40.45 -4.94 10.74
N ASP A 123 41.76 -5.01 10.46
CA ASP A 123 42.62 -3.83 10.35
C ASP A 123 42.33 -3.03 9.07
N GLN A 124 42.03 -3.70 7.96
CA GLN A 124 41.63 -3.05 6.71
C GLN A 124 40.26 -2.35 6.85
N LEU A 125 39.36 -2.92 7.66
CA LEU A 125 38.06 -2.32 7.97
C LEU A 125 38.18 -1.05 8.82
N GLN A 126 39.11 -1.04 9.79
CA GLN A 126 39.38 0.15 10.60
C GLN A 126 39.99 1.28 9.77
N GLU A 127 40.88 0.95 8.85
CA GLU A 127 41.47 1.91 7.92
C GLU A 127 40.41 2.50 6.99
N LEU A 128 39.52 1.67 6.43
CA LEU A 128 38.37 2.12 5.64
C LEU A 128 37.47 3.10 6.41
N ARG A 129 37.13 2.76 7.66
CA ARG A 129 36.33 3.63 8.53
C ARG A 129 37.05 4.95 8.83
N ARG A 130 38.37 4.93 8.97
CA ARG A 130 39.17 6.15 9.17
C ARG A 130 39.16 7.04 7.93
N VAL A 131 39.41 6.46 6.75
CA VAL A 131 39.45 7.18 5.48
C VAL A 131 38.07 7.77 5.13
N GLN A 132 36.98 7.06 5.43
CA GLN A 132 35.64 7.60 5.24
C GLN A 132 35.38 8.82 6.14
N ARG A 133 35.78 8.78 7.42
CA ARG A 133 35.66 9.93 8.32
C ARG A 133 36.47 11.12 7.81
N GLU A 134 37.70 10.88 7.41
CA GLU A 134 38.58 11.90 6.83
C GLU A 134 37.96 12.51 5.55
N ARG A 135 37.34 11.71 4.68
CA ARG A 135 36.61 12.23 3.50
C ARG A 135 35.41 13.09 3.85
N VAL A 136 34.63 12.69 4.87
CA VAL A 136 33.48 13.48 5.34
C VAL A 136 33.94 14.80 5.93
N GLU A 137 35.02 14.79 6.70
CA GLU A 137 35.63 16.00 7.26
C GLU A 137 36.22 16.89 6.16
N ALA A 138 36.94 16.32 5.20
CA ALA A 138 37.44 17.02 4.02
C ALA A 138 36.30 17.70 3.23
N GLY A 139 35.20 16.98 3.01
CA GLY A 139 34.01 17.53 2.35
C GLY A 139 33.39 18.68 3.14
N LYS A 140 33.28 18.55 4.46
CA LYS A 140 32.79 19.61 5.35
C LYS A 140 33.71 20.83 5.37
N MET A 141 35.02 20.61 5.43
CA MET A 141 36.04 21.68 5.44
C MET A 141 36.06 22.42 4.10
N LYS A 142 35.95 21.71 2.97
CA LYS A 142 35.81 22.32 1.65
C LYS A 142 34.53 23.14 1.51
N LEU A 143 33.41 22.63 2.02
CA LEU A 143 32.13 23.35 2.05
C LEU A 143 32.22 24.62 2.90
N LEU A 144 33.00 24.59 3.99
CA LEU A 144 33.26 25.71 4.87
C LEU A 144 34.36 26.67 4.35
N GLY A 145 34.88 26.44 3.13
CA GLY A 145 35.87 27.29 2.48
C GLY A 145 37.30 27.18 3.06
N MET A 146 37.61 26.12 3.80
CA MET A 146 38.95 25.85 4.36
C MET A 146 39.80 25.01 3.40
N ASP A 147 41.10 25.29 3.31
CA ASP A 147 42.03 24.55 2.47
C ASP A 147 42.21 23.10 2.97
N VAL A 148 41.90 22.14 2.10
CA VAL A 148 42.02 20.71 2.38
C VAL A 148 43.30 20.17 1.74
N LYS A 149 44.14 19.48 2.52
CA LYS A 149 45.35 18.84 2.02
C LYS A 149 45.01 17.74 0.99
N PRO A 150 45.75 17.61 -0.13
CA PRO A 150 45.42 16.68 -1.21
C PRO A 150 45.45 15.20 -0.81
N ASN A 151 46.19 14.84 0.24
CA ASN A 151 46.31 13.45 0.72
C ASN A 151 45.25 13.07 1.77
N MET A 152 44.32 13.97 2.12
CA MET A 152 43.34 13.75 3.17
C MET A 152 42.16 12.93 2.63
N GLY A 153 41.86 11.77 3.24
CA GLY A 153 40.83 10.85 2.76
C GLY A 153 41.26 9.94 1.59
N VAL A 154 42.56 9.80 1.32
CA VAL A 154 43.10 8.88 0.30
C VAL A 154 43.72 7.67 1.00
N ARG A 155 43.38 6.45 0.56
CA ARG A 155 44.08 5.23 1.01
C ARG A 155 45.44 5.21 0.34
N MET A 156 46.52 5.16 1.10
CA MET A 156 47.86 4.97 0.53
C MET A 156 48.06 3.47 0.32
N ASP A 157 48.06 3.05 -0.95
CA ASP A 157 48.21 1.71 -1.54
C ASP A 157 48.45 0.51 -0.60
N GLY A 158 47.47 -0.41 -0.60
CA GLY A 158 47.59 -1.82 -0.17
C GLY A 158 47.40 -2.75 -1.37
N PRO A 159 47.81 -4.03 -1.26
CA PRO A 159 48.58 -4.75 -2.27
C PRO A 159 47.87 -4.91 -3.62
N VAL A 160 48.66 -4.92 -4.69
CA VAL A 160 48.24 -5.27 -6.06
C VAL A 160 47.35 -6.51 -6.02
N ILE A 161 46.09 -6.35 -6.41
CA ILE A 161 45.20 -7.46 -6.71
C ILE A 161 45.57 -7.90 -8.13
N ASP A 162 46.35 -8.97 -8.24
CA ASP A 162 46.55 -9.67 -9.51
C ASP A 162 45.17 -10.20 -9.98
N GLY A 163 44.86 -9.94 -11.25
CA GLY A 163 43.56 -10.23 -11.87
C GLY A 163 43.32 -11.69 -12.20
#